data_AF-A0A0K0QQ63-F1
#
_entry.id   AF-A0A0K0QQ63-F1
#
_cell.length_a   1.000
_cell.length_b   1.000
_cell.length_c   1.000
_cell.angle_alpha   90.00
_cell.angle_beta   90.00
_cell.angle_gamma   90.00
#
_symmetry.space_group_name_H-M   'P 1'
#
loop_
_entity.id
_entity.type
_entity.pdbx_description
1 polymer ?
#
loop_
_entity_poly.entity_id
_entity_poly.type
_entity_poly.pdbx_seq_one_letter_code
_entity_poly.pdbx_strand_id
1 'polypeptide(L)'
;STDPIEFDRNPTKKKDSGERDYNHRLHSYQEETGLTEAVQTGTGQLNGIPLAIGVMDFKFIGGSMGSVVGEKITRLIEYATKKSYR
;
A
#
# COMPACT_ATOMS: atom_id res chain seq x y z
N SER A 1 -23.01 -38.90 13.27
CA SER A 1 -21.68 -38.54 12.73
C SER A 1 -21.64 -37.02 12.72
N THR A 2 -21.08 -36.43 13.77
CA THR A 2 -21.14 -34.99 14.03
C THR A 2 -19.98 -34.28 13.35
N ASP A 3 -20.30 -33.20 12.64
CA ASP A 3 -19.41 -32.40 11.79
C ASP A 3 -18.23 -31.76 12.55
N PRO A 4 -16.98 -31.75 12.02
CA PRO A 4 -15.87 -31.05 12.64
C PRO A 4 -15.45 -29.83 11.81
N ILE A 5 -16.22 -28.74 11.88
CA ILE A 5 -15.70 -27.39 11.57
C ILE A 5 -16.26 -26.44 12.63
N GLU A 6 -15.71 -26.54 13.83
CA GLU A 6 -15.94 -25.57 14.89
C GLU A 6 -15.16 -24.31 14.51
N PHE A 7 -15.87 -23.35 13.91
CA PHE A 7 -15.34 -22.01 13.67
C PHE A 7 -15.16 -21.35 15.03
N ASP A 8 -13.92 -21.34 15.55
CA ASP A 8 -13.55 -20.68 16.81
C ASP A 8 -13.89 -19.18 16.72
N ARG A 9 -15.12 -18.85 17.12
CA ARG A 9 -15.60 -17.48 17.32
C ARG A 9 -15.09 -17.01 18.67
N ASN A 10 -13.80 -16.71 18.74
CA ASN A 10 -13.25 -15.96 19.87
C ASN A 10 -13.07 -14.49 19.44
N PRO A 11 -14.02 -13.57 19.75
CA PRO A 11 -13.99 -12.20 19.25
C PRO A 11 -13.07 -11.27 20.06
N THR A 12 -12.13 -11.79 20.84
CA THR A 12 -11.33 -11.01 21.81
C THR A 12 -9.82 -10.99 21.54
N LYS A 13 -9.38 -11.31 20.32
CA LYS A 13 -7.97 -11.12 19.93
C LYS A 13 -7.66 -9.65 19.60
N LYS A 14 -7.52 -8.84 20.66
CA LYS A 14 -6.61 -7.69 20.81
C LYS A 14 -6.33 -6.85 19.55
N LYS A 15 -7.38 -6.33 18.91
CA LYS A 15 -7.30 -5.48 17.70
C LYS A 15 -6.44 -4.22 17.89
N ASP A 16 -6.36 -3.71 19.12
CA ASP A 16 -5.66 -2.46 19.45
C ASP A 16 -4.12 -2.57 19.46
N SER A 17 -3.55 -3.78 19.54
CA SER A 17 -2.10 -3.92 19.68
C SER A 17 -1.36 -3.86 18.34
N GLY A 18 -1.93 -4.45 17.29
CA GLY A 18 -1.32 -4.45 15.95
C GLY A 18 -1.44 -3.10 15.24
N GLU A 19 -2.55 -2.39 15.42
CA GLU A 19 -2.77 -1.08 14.80
C GLU A 19 -1.89 0.01 15.42
N ARG A 20 -1.67 -0.03 16.74
CA ARG A 20 -0.70 0.85 17.42
C ARG A 20 0.73 0.57 16.98
N ASP A 21 1.10 -0.69 16.81
CA ASP A 21 2.43 -1.08 16.30
C ASP A 21 2.63 -0.64 14.85
N TYR A 22 1.62 -0.79 14.00
CA TYR A 22 1.65 -0.31 12.61
C TYR A 22 1.84 1.21 12.54
N ASN A 23 1.03 1.98 13.29
CA ASN A 23 1.13 3.44 13.31
C ASN A 23 2.48 3.93 13.85
N HIS A 24 3.03 3.25 14.86
CA HIS A 24 4.36 3.57 15.37
C HIS A 24 5.44 3.31 14.31
N ARG A 25 5.42 2.15 13.66
CA ARG A 25 6.36 1.80 12.57
C ARG A 25 6.22 2.73 11.36
N LEU A 26 5.00 3.15 11.06
CA LEU A 26 4.71 4.14 10.02
C LEU A 26 5.37 5.48 10.34
N HIS A 27 5.21 5.98 11.56
CA HIS A 27 5.83 7.25 11.97
C HIS A 27 7.36 7.17 11.91
N SER A 28 7.96 6.11 12.46
CA SER A 28 9.42 5.92 12.42
C SER A 28 9.95 5.90 10.98
N TYR A 29 9.25 5.20 10.08
CA TYR A 29 9.65 5.18 8.67
C TYR A 29 9.51 6.56 8.01
N GLN A 30 8.41 7.28 8.29
CA GLN A 30 8.19 8.61 7.76
C GLN A 30 9.30 9.57 8.21
N GLU A 31 9.77 9.46 9.46
CA GLU A 31 10.91 10.24 9.96
C GLU A 31 12.24 9.84 9.31
N GLU A 32 12.48 8.54 9.10
CA GLU A 32 13.74 8.05 8.51
C GLU A 32 13.86 8.37 7.01
N THR A 33 12.76 8.27 6.27
CA THR A 33 12.78 8.34 4.79
C THR A 33 12.22 9.63 4.22
N GLY A 34 11.43 10.38 5.01
CA GLY A 34 10.64 11.51 4.54
C GLY A 34 9.48 11.13 3.60
N LEU A 35 9.24 9.84 3.39
CA LEU A 35 8.20 9.35 2.49
C LEU A 35 6.93 9.04 3.29
N THR A 36 5.78 9.50 2.77
CA THR A 36 4.50 9.37 3.48
C THR A 36 3.88 7.98 3.38
N GLU A 37 4.25 7.18 2.37
CA GLU A 37 3.64 5.88 2.07
C GLU A 37 4.65 4.92 1.43
N ALA A 38 4.30 3.63 1.35
CA ALA A 38 5.09 2.57 0.71
C ALA A 38 5.36 2.78 -0.78
N VAL A 39 4.59 3.66 -1.43
CA VAL A 39 4.65 3.88 -2.87
C VAL A 39 4.73 5.37 -3.18
N GLN A 40 5.66 5.67 -4.08
CA GLN A 40 5.79 6.96 -4.73
C GLN A 40 5.38 6.83 -6.18
N THR A 41 4.45 7.68 -6.62
CA THR A 41 3.94 7.68 -7.99
C THR A 41 4.22 9.03 -8.66
N GLY A 42 4.40 9.01 -9.97
CA GLY A 42 4.73 10.20 -10.74
C GLY A 42 4.54 9.98 -12.24
N THR A 43 4.74 11.05 -13.01
CA THR A 43 4.66 11.03 -14.46
C THR A 43 5.90 11.68 -15.05
N GLY A 44 6.27 11.30 -16.25
CA GLY A 44 7.48 11.79 -16.89
C GLY A 44 7.56 11.41 -18.36
N GLN A 45 8.75 11.57 -18.92
CA GLN A 45 9.05 11.15 -20.28
C GLN A 45 10.39 10.43 -20.29
N LEU A 46 10.48 9.33 -21.06
CA LEU A 46 11.73 8.64 -21.36
C LEU A 46 11.91 8.65 -22.87
N ASN A 47 12.97 9.27 -23.37
CA ASN A 47 13.23 9.44 -24.80
C ASN A 47 12.03 10.05 -25.57
N GLY A 48 11.32 11.00 -24.95
CA GLY A 48 10.13 11.63 -25.52
C GLY A 48 8.84 10.80 -25.45
N ILE A 49 8.91 9.59 -24.88
CA ILE A 49 7.73 8.73 -24.67
C ILE A 49 7.14 9.05 -23.29
N PRO A 50 5.87 9.49 -23.20
CA PRO A 50 5.23 9.76 -21.93
C PRO A 50 5.03 8.47 -21.13
N LEU A 51 5.30 8.53 -19.84
CA LEU A 51 5.13 7.40 -18.93
C LEU A 51 4.58 7.83 -17.57
N ALA A 52 3.94 6.88 -16.91
CA ALA A 52 3.51 6.94 -15.54
C ALA A 52 4.36 5.93 -14.74
N ILE A 53 4.97 6.34 -13.64
CA ILE A 53 5.89 5.52 -12.85
C ILE A 53 5.40 5.40 -11.42
N GLY A 54 5.46 4.18 -10.88
CA GLY A 54 5.24 3.88 -9.47
C GLY A 54 6.45 3.12 -8.93
N VAL A 55 7.04 3.61 -7.85
CA VAL A 55 8.18 2.99 -7.16
C VAL A 55 7.71 2.60 -5.77
N MET A 56 7.79 1.29 -5.47
CA MET A 56 7.47 0.77 -4.14
C MET A 56 8.76 0.55 -3.35
N ASP A 57 8.74 0.94 -2.08
CA ASP A 57 9.81 0.63 -1.14
C ASP A 57 9.38 -0.49 -0.19
N PHE A 58 9.94 -1.69 -0.38
CA PHE A 58 9.65 -2.85 0.47
C PHE A 58 10.17 -2.68 1.91
N LYS A 59 11.08 -1.74 2.16
CA LYS A 59 11.52 -1.41 3.52
C LYS A 59 10.41 -0.72 4.32
N PHE A 60 9.39 -0.17 3.65
CA PHE A 60 8.19 0.35 4.30
C PHE A 60 7.32 -0.76 4.87
N ILE A 61 7.51 -1.10 6.15
CA ILE A 61 6.63 -2.03 6.87
C ILE A 61 6.41 -3.35 6.08
N GLY A 62 7.46 -3.84 5.41
CA GLY A 62 7.42 -5.05 4.58
C GLY A 62 6.74 -4.91 3.21
N GLY A 63 6.54 -3.68 2.72
CA GLY A 63 5.83 -3.41 1.46
C GLY A 63 4.31 -3.61 1.57
N SER A 64 3.74 -3.45 2.76
CA SER A 64 2.30 -3.66 3.00
C SER A 64 1.45 -2.76 2.10
N MET A 65 0.54 -3.35 1.33
CA MET A 65 -0.42 -2.62 0.49
C MET A 65 -1.65 -2.23 1.31
N GLY A 66 -1.54 -1.13 2.06
CA GLY A 66 -2.69 -0.46 2.67
C GLY A 66 -3.59 0.23 1.63
N SER A 67 -4.74 0.72 2.07
CA SER A 67 -5.74 1.38 1.22
C SER A 67 -5.15 2.54 0.41
N VAL A 68 -4.23 3.32 1.01
CA VAL A 68 -3.60 4.48 0.37
C VAL A 68 -2.64 4.06 -0.75
N VAL A 69 -1.86 3.00 -0.52
CA VAL A 69 -0.93 2.43 -1.51
C VAL A 69 -1.73 1.92 -2.72
N GLY A 70 -2.80 1.16 -2.47
CA GLY A 70 -3.69 0.66 -3.52
C GLY A 70 -4.31 1.78 -4.35
N GLU A 71 -4.88 2.80 -3.71
CA GLU A 71 -5.48 3.95 -4.38
C GLU A 71 -4.46 4.73 -5.25
N LYS A 72 -3.24 4.95 -4.74
CA LYS A 72 -2.18 5.61 -5.51
C LYS A 72 -1.82 4.84 -6.78
N ILE A 73 -1.73 3.51 -6.71
CA ILE A 73 -1.43 2.65 -7.85
C ILE A 73 -2.60 2.67 -8.84
N THR A 74 -3.84 2.49 -8.37
CA THR A 74 -5.04 2.53 -9.20
C THR A 74 -5.14 3.84 -9.98
N ARG A 75 -4.98 4.98 -9.30
CA ARG A 75 -5.00 6.31 -9.93
C ARG A 75 -3.92 6.47 -11.00
N LEU A 76 -2.72 5.95 -10.75
CA LEU A 76 -1.62 6.00 -11.71
C LEU A 76 -1.95 5.19 -12.98
N ILE A 77 -2.50 3.98 -12.82
CA ILE A 77 -2.91 3.12 -13.93
C ILE A 77 -4.05 3.77 -14.73
N GLU A 78 -5.06 4.31 -14.05
CA GLU A 78 -6.15 5.02 -14.72
C GLU A 78 -5.65 6.24 -15.48
N TYR A 79 -4.74 7.01 -14.87
CA TYR A 79 -4.12 8.17 -15.52
C TYR A 79 -3.37 7.75 -16.79
N ALA A 80 -2.53 6.72 -16.70
CA ALA A 80 -1.76 6.19 -17.84
C ALA A 80 -2.70 5.72 -18.96
N THR A 81 -3.74 4.96 -18.60
CA THR A 81 -4.73 4.45 -19.54
C THR A 81 -5.45 5.58 -20.27
N LYS A 82 -5.94 6.59 -19.55
CA LYS A 82 -6.61 7.77 -20.14
C LYS A 82 -5.68 8.59 -21.05
N LYS A 83 -4.37 8.61 -20.76
CA LYS A 83 -3.35 9.32 -21.55
C LYS A 83 -2.91 8.55 -22.80
N SER A 84 -2.86 7.22 -22.76
CA SER A 84 -2.43 6.37 -23.89
C SER A 84 -3.49 6.24 -25.00
N TYR A 85 -4.77 6.41 -24.67
CA TYR A 85 -5.87 6.40 -25.66
C TYR A 85 -6.19 7.79 -26.25
N ARG A 86 -5.28 8.77 -26.13
CA ARG A 86 -5.37 10.10 -26.74
C ARG A 86 -4.21 10.32 -27.69
#